data_AF-A0A9X2LXR3-F1
#
_entry.id   AF-A0A9X2LXR3-F1
#
_cell.length_a   1.000
_cell.length_b   1.000
_cell.length_c   1.000
_cell.angle_alpha   90.00
_cell.angle_beta   90.00
_cell.angle_gamma   90.00
#
_symmetry.space_group_name_H-M   'P 1'
#
loop_
_entity.id
_entity.type
_entity.pdbx_description
1 polymer ?
#
loop_
_entity_poly.entity_id
_entity_poly.type
_entity_poly.pdbx_seq_one_letter_code
_entity_poly.pdbx_strand_id
1 'polypeptide(L)'
;MPQGDYGDLRIGRLLLRETFKAAESSGDSRSIDLEGQESSPPLTRAELVWRHDNLCALDTGCVHPVTFTDKPERNCYVYVASVSAEYTEWRTDIVTSDWKLSLNRLGTDTEIDLQSRLTGVARVNDFSLPGERWHAPPIGHYGYQTGSSNPTTMTRTGADGAMTVYRSIPPATSPRWGCDPTNYLDGRVRLTSSATELCGADQRLEPAGWALTNGLVNITTGASGTLDVQAYTGGAWHSKEWNVSVAGSASSISGWDGATLLRNDCEHAILRLTKGLNPGRATLDLALRRGARTVEGYLQTSTSNTLAAYRSTLETNTSAAASGYVVASGDDADGNRFACGSARTFTAHPNGGIQKTATTSLDFWIGVAAGGASAAAGDTALDLRNQYIGALPETIYAVRR
;
A
#
# COMPACT_ATOMS: atom_id res chain seq x y z
N MET A 1 -20.06 -1.61 -40.22
CA MET A 1 -20.70 -2.31 -39.09
C MET A 1 -20.56 -1.39 -37.88
N PRO A 2 -21.56 -1.25 -37.01
CA PRO A 2 -21.35 -0.52 -35.76
C PRO A 2 -20.25 -1.26 -35.00
N GLN A 3 -19.16 -0.55 -34.71
CA GLN A 3 -18.06 -1.07 -33.92
C GLN A 3 -18.61 -1.37 -32.52
N GLY A 4 -18.55 -2.63 -32.08
CA GLY A 4 -19.04 -3.00 -30.75
C GLY A 4 -18.23 -2.28 -29.69
N ASP A 5 -18.91 -1.67 -28.73
CA ASP A 5 -18.30 -0.99 -27.59
C ASP A 5 -17.61 -2.02 -26.66
N TYR A 6 -16.43 -1.67 -26.15
CA TYR A 6 -15.70 -2.45 -25.13
C TYR A 6 -16.13 -2.07 -23.71
N GLY A 7 -16.91 -0.99 -23.59
CA GLY A 7 -17.34 -0.41 -22.32
C GLY A 7 -16.18 0.19 -21.54
N ASP A 8 -16.39 0.38 -20.24
CA ASP A 8 -15.35 0.83 -19.32
C ASP A 8 -14.19 -0.18 -19.27
N LEU A 9 -12.97 0.33 -19.47
CA LEU A 9 -11.71 -0.39 -19.41
C LEU A 9 -11.01 -0.05 -18.09
N ARG A 10 -10.73 -1.07 -17.29
CA ARG A 10 -9.89 -0.91 -16.10
C ARG A 10 -8.54 -1.57 -16.30
N ILE A 11 -7.46 -0.83 -16.09
CA ILE A 11 -6.08 -1.35 -16.11
C ILE A 11 -5.44 -1.02 -14.76
N GLY A 12 -5.20 -2.05 -13.96
CA GLY A 12 -4.83 -1.86 -12.57
C GLY A 12 -5.84 -0.94 -11.87
N ARG A 13 -5.38 0.17 -11.32
CA ARG A 13 -6.23 1.14 -10.60
C ARG A 13 -6.97 2.11 -11.54
N LEU A 14 -6.48 2.28 -12.77
CA LEU A 14 -6.97 3.29 -13.70
C LEU A 14 -8.22 2.81 -14.42
N LEU A 15 -9.26 3.66 -14.41
CA LEU A 15 -10.48 3.47 -15.17
C LEU A 15 -10.48 4.43 -16.36
N LEU A 16 -10.53 3.88 -17.56
CA LEU A 16 -10.71 4.59 -18.83
C LEU A 16 -12.11 4.28 -19.35
N ARG A 17 -12.86 5.32 -19.72
CA ARG A 17 -14.30 5.16 -20.07
C ARG A 17 -14.54 5.10 -21.57
N GLU A 18 -13.58 5.57 -22.36
CA GLU A 18 -13.76 5.80 -23.78
C GLU A 18 -12.72 5.00 -24.56
N THR A 19 -12.99 3.70 -24.76
CA THR A 19 -12.15 2.84 -25.59
C THR A 19 -12.83 2.60 -26.93
N PHE A 20 -12.36 3.24 -28.00
CA PHE A 20 -13.05 3.16 -29.28
C PHE A 20 -12.43 2.14 -30.22
N LYS A 21 -11.15 1.77 -30.05
CA LYS A 21 -10.54 0.67 -30.84
C LYS A 21 -9.65 -0.20 -29.97
N ALA A 22 -9.83 -1.52 -30.12
CA ALA A 22 -8.91 -2.53 -29.65
C ALA A 22 -8.46 -3.38 -30.83
N ALA A 23 -7.15 -3.56 -30.98
CA ALA A 23 -6.54 -4.49 -31.91
C ALA A 23 -5.79 -5.55 -31.11
N GLU A 24 -6.12 -6.82 -31.34
CA GLU A 24 -5.39 -7.95 -30.77
C GLU A 24 -4.56 -8.62 -31.86
N SER A 25 -3.32 -8.95 -31.56
CA SER A 25 -2.46 -9.74 -32.44
C SER A 25 -2.01 -11.05 -31.77
N SER A 26 -1.92 -12.12 -32.57
CA SER A 26 -1.36 -13.39 -32.15
C SER A 26 0.03 -13.57 -32.77
N GLY A 27 1.02 -13.93 -31.95
CA GLY A 27 2.43 -14.10 -32.31
C GLY A 27 3.26 -14.48 -31.08
N ASP A 28 4.59 -14.40 -31.17
CA ASP A 28 5.50 -14.69 -30.03
C ASP A 28 5.22 -13.79 -28.80
N SER A 29 4.63 -12.61 -29.03
CA SER A 29 4.02 -11.76 -28.02
C SER A 29 2.56 -11.47 -28.39
N ARG A 30 1.61 -11.97 -27.58
CA ARG A 30 0.18 -11.60 -27.71
C ARG A 30 0.03 -10.12 -27.35
N SER A 31 -0.23 -9.23 -28.31
CA SER A 31 -0.40 -7.79 -28.04
C SER A 31 -1.87 -7.37 -28.01
N ILE A 32 -2.17 -6.35 -27.21
CA ILE A 32 -3.45 -5.64 -27.21
C ILE A 32 -3.13 -4.15 -27.35
N ASP A 33 -3.50 -3.56 -28.48
CA ASP A 33 -3.34 -2.13 -28.74
C ASP A 33 -4.69 -1.44 -28.62
N LEU A 34 -4.74 -0.43 -27.77
CA LEU A 34 -5.95 0.28 -27.37
C LEU A 34 -5.78 1.76 -27.68
N GLU A 35 -6.81 2.40 -28.22
CA GLU A 35 -6.85 3.84 -28.40
C GLU A 35 -8.23 4.41 -28.05
N GLY A 36 -8.20 5.63 -27.53
CA GLY A 36 -9.37 6.32 -27.00
C GLY A 36 -9.12 7.80 -26.77
N GLN A 37 -10.13 8.48 -26.24
CA GLN A 37 -10.07 9.88 -25.87
C GLN A 37 -10.82 10.05 -24.56
N GLU A 38 -10.26 10.74 -23.58
CA GLU A 38 -11.03 11.12 -22.38
C GLU A 38 -11.67 12.49 -22.62
N SER A 39 -13.00 12.57 -22.72
CA SER A 39 -13.72 13.82 -22.94
C SER A 39 -15.22 13.79 -22.65
N SER A 40 -15.92 12.67 -22.83
CA SER A 40 -17.37 12.53 -22.89
C SER A 40 -17.89 11.36 -22.03
N PRO A 41 -18.79 11.59 -21.05
CA PRO A 41 -19.39 12.88 -20.73
C PRO A 41 -18.34 13.88 -20.24
N PRO A 42 -18.55 15.20 -20.47
CA PRO A 42 -17.60 16.25 -20.10
C PRO A 42 -17.03 16.06 -18.69
N LEU A 43 -15.73 15.76 -18.63
CA LEU A 43 -14.98 15.73 -17.38
C LEU A 43 -14.62 17.15 -16.97
N THR A 44 -14.51 17.40 -15.67
CA THR A 44 -13.89 18.64 -15.21
C THR A 44 -12.42 18.66 -15.64
N ARG A 45 -11.86 19.86 -15.83
CA ARG A 45 -10.43 20.03 -16.16
C ARG A 45 -9.52 19.28 -15.18
N ALA A 46 -9.87 19.29 -13.88
CA ALA A 46 -9.11 18.62 -12.85
C ALA A 46 -9.15 17.09 -13.00
N GLU A 47 -10.32 16.50 -13.30
CA GLU A 47 -10.45 15.06 -13.54
C GLU A 47 -9.72 14.63 -14.80
N LEU A 48 -9.78 15.42 -15.87
CA LEU A 48 -9.10 15.07 -17.12
C LEU A 48 -7.58 15.12 -16.98
N VAL A 49 -7.03 16.17 -16.36
CA VAL A 49 -5.60 16.25 -16.04
C VAL A 49 -5.18 15.08 -15.17
N TRP A 50 -5.99 14.76 -14.16
CA TRP A 50 -5.73 13.61 -13.30
C TRP A 50 -5.71 12.29 -14.08
N ARG A 51 -6.66 12.04 -15.00
CA ARG A 51 -6.66 10.81 -15.84
C ARG A 51 -5.47 10.77 -16.78
N HIS A 52 -5.17 11.89 -17.43
CA HIS A 52 -4.00 12.05 -18.32
C HIS A 52 -2.71 11.70 -17.58
N ASP A 53 -2.49 12.31 -16.42
CA ASP A 53 -1.29 12.06 -15.61
C ASP A 53 -1.24 10.61 -15.12
N ASN A 54 -2.37 10.00 -14.76
CA ASN A 54 -2.40 8.61 -14.26
C ASN A 54 -2.14 7.60 -15.36
N LEU A 55 -2.61 7.90 -16.56
CA LEU A 55 -2.34 7.10 -17.74
C LEU A 55 -0.84 7.15 -18.07
N CYS A 56 -0.25 8.34 -18.13
CA CYS A 56 1.18 8.52 -18.37
C CYS A 56 2.08 7.93 -17.26
N ALA A 57 1.55 7.79 -16.04
CA ALA A 57 2.25 7.21 -14.90
C ALA A 57 2.01 5.69 -14.72
N LEU A 58 1.42 5.00 -15.70
CA LEU A 58 1.28 3.54 -15.66
C LEU A 58 2.66 2.86 -15.71
N ASP A 59 2.97 2.09 -14.66
CA ASP A 59 4.24 1.39 -14.55
C ASP A 59 4.42 0.32 -15.63
N THR A 60 5.52 0.41 -16.36
CA THR A 60 5.96 -0.63 -17.31
C THR A 60 6.67 -1.76 -16.57
N GLY A 61 6.55 -2.99 -17.09
CA GLY A 61 7.22 -4.17 -16.51
C GLY A 61 6.57 -4.76 -15.25
N CYS A 62 5.46 -4.18 -14.77
CA CYS A 62 4.64 -4.73 -13.67
C CYS A 62 3.38 -5.41 -14.21
N VAL A 63 2.93 -6.48 -13.54
CA VAL A 63 1.71 -7.20 -13.91
C VAL A 63 0.49 -6.36 -13.53
N HIS A 64 -0.36 -6.05 -14.52
CA HIS A 64 -1.62 -5.34 -14.31
C HIS A 64 -2.82 -6.22 -14.65
N PRO A 65 -3.87 -6.25 -13.81
CA PRO A 65 -5.16 -6.80 -14.23
C PRO A 65 -5.82 -5.86 -15.24
N VAL A 66 -6.42 -6.42 -16.28
CA VAL A 66 -7.24 -5.71 -17.25
C VAL A 66 -8.64 -6.29 -17.24
N THR A 67 -9.64 -5.43 -17.08
CA THR A 67 -11.04 -5.81 -17.16
C THR A 67 -11.82 -4.91 -18.10
N PHE A 68 -12.73 -5.51 -18.86
CA PHE A 68 -13.67 -4.83 -19.75
C PHE A 68 -15.09 -5.09 -19.27
N THR A 69 -15.90 -4.04 -19.13
CA THR A 69 -17.29 -4.17 -18.65
C THR A 69 -18.17 -4.93 -19.65
N ASP A 70 -18.04 -4.64 -20.95
CA ASP A 70 -18.91 -5.22 -21.99
C ASP A 70 -18.28 -6.41 -22.74
N LYS A 71 -17.03 -6.76 -22.39
CA LYS A 71 -16.25 -7.87 -22.98
C LYS A 71 -15.50 -8.67 -21.88
N PRO A 72 -16.19 -9.14 -20.83
CA PRO A 72 -15.53 -9.80 -19.69
C PRO A 72 -14.74 -11.05 -20.08
N GLU A 73 -15.09 -11.72 -21.17
CA GLU A 73 -14.33 -12.84 -21.73
C GLU A 73 -12.91 -12.46 -22.20
N ARG A 74 -12.60 -11.16 -22.28
CA ARG A 74 -11.28 -10.60 -22.61
C ARG A 74 -10.46 -10.20 -21.39
N ASN A 75 -11.01 -10.32 -20.19
CA ASN A 75 -10.29 -10.02 -18.95
C ASN A 75 -9.01 -10.86 -18.85
N CYS A 76 -7.89 -10.21 -18.54
CA CYS A 76 -6.60 -10.87 -18.51
C CYS A 76 -5.58 -10.08 -17.69
N TYR A 77 -4.39 -10.65 -17.54
CA TYR A 77 -3.22 -9.96 -17.03
C TYR A 77 -2.32 -9.51 -18.17
N VAL A 78 -1.70 -8.34 -18.02
CA VAL A 78 -0.83 -7.72 -19.03
C VAL A 78 0.44 -7.14 -18.41
N TYR A 79 1.46 -6.92 -19.25
CA TYR A 79 2.44 -5.86 -19.03
C TYR A 79 2.08 -4.65 -19.89
N VAL A 80 2.27 -3.44 -19.35
CA VAL A 80 2.23 -2.22 -20.17
C VAL A 80 3.51 -2.16 -21.01
N ALA A 81 3.37 -2.13 -22.34
CA ALA A 81 4.48 -2.05 -23.28
C ALA A 81 4.82 -0.59 -23.63
N SER A 82 3.79 0.22 -23.90
CA SER A 82 3.94 1.67 -24.08
C SER A 82 2.64 2.40 -23.82
N VAL A 83 2.75 3.65 -23.39
CA VAL A 83 1.63 4.58 -23.22
C VAL A 83 1.99 5.91 -23.86
N SER A 84 1.03 6.53 -24.53
CA SER A 84 1.13 7.93 -24.96
C SER A 84 -0.22 8.62 -24.80
N ALA A 85 -0.22 9.87 -24.34
CA ALA A 85 -1.42 10.70 -24.29
C ALA A 85 -1.11 12.12 -24.78
N GLU A 86 -2.06 12.72 -25.49
CA GLU A 86 -1.99 14.08 -26.01
C GLU A 86 -3.09 14.93 -25.35
N TYR A 87 -2.66 15.93 -24.58
CA TYR A 87 -3.56 16.84 -23.90
C TYR A 87 -3.90 18.02 -24.81
N THR A 88 -5.19 18.21 -25.09
CA THR A 88 -5.68 19.34 -25.88
C THR A 88 -6.56 20.22 -25.01
N GLU A 89 -6.17 21.50 -24.87
CA GLU A 89 -6.98 22.52 -24.18
C GLU A 89 -7.16 23.73 -25.10
N TRP A 90 -8.39 23.92 -25.57
CA TRP A 90 -8.81 25.14 -26.24
C TRP A 90 -9.43 26.07 -25.21
N ARG A 91 -8.92 27.31 -25.13
CA ARG A 91 -9.35 28.30 -24.14
C ARG A 91 -10.88 28.37 -24.11
N THR A 92 -11.46 28.09 -22.94
CA THR A 92 -12.90 28.16 -22.63
C THR A 92 -13.85 27.21 -23.38
N ASP A 93 -13.35 26.24 -24.14
CA ASP A 93 -14.21 25.44 -25.04
C ASP A 93 -14.07 23.92 -24.85
N ILE A 94 -12.86 23.38 -25.04
CA ILE A 94 -12.64 21.94 -25.14
C ILE A 94 -11.42 21.57 -24.31
N VAL A 95 -11.56 20.54 -23.48
CA VAL A 95 -10.45 19.87 -22.80
C VAL A 95 -10.57 18.38 -23.10
N THR A 96 -9.60 17.80 -23.78
CA THR A 96 -9.55 16.36 -24.09
C THR A 96 -8.17 15.77 -23.83
N SER A 97 -8.11 14.45 -23.64
CA SER A 97 -6.87 13.70 -23.62
C SER A 97 -6.99 12.49 -24.54
N ASP A 98 -6.45 12.59 -25.75
CA ASP A 98 -6.34 11.47 -26.69
C ASP A 98 -5.24 10.53 -26.22
N TRP A 99 -5.46 9.21 -26.28
CA TRP A 99 -4.50 8.26 -25.77
C TRP A 99 -4.35 7.00 -26.60
N LYS A 100 -3.16 6.40 -26.48
CA LYS A 100 -2.80 5.10 -27.03
C LYS A 100 -2.07 4.28 -25.98
N LEU A 101 -2.42 3.01 -25.91
CA LEU A 101 -1.88 2.07 -24.95
C LEU A 101 -1.58 0.75 -25.66
N SER A 102 -0.34 0.30 -25.56
CA SER A 102 0.08 -1.02 -26.06
C SER A 102 0.38 -1.93 -24.89
N LEU A 103 -0.22 -3.12 -24.90
CA LEU A 103 -0.15 -4.09 -23.81
C LEU A 103 0.37 -5.44 -24.32
N ASN A 104 1.21 -6.09 -23.52
CA ASN A 104 1.61 -7.47 -23.72
C ASN A 104 0.73 -8.40 -22.87
N ARG A 105 -0.15 -9.17 -23.49
CA ARG A 105 -1.04 -10.10 -22.81
C ARG A 105 -0.28 -11.31 -22.26
N LEU A 106 -0.40 -11.50 -20.95
CA LEU A 106 0.21 -12.61 -20.21
C LEU A 106 -0.71 -13.83 -20.23
N GLY A 107 -1.98 -13.61 -19.95
CA GLY A 107 -3.03 -14.63 -20.05
C GLY A 107 -4.21 -14.35 -19.13
N THR A 108 -5.24 -15.17 -19.21
CA THR A 108 -6.38 -15.16 -18.28
C THR A 108 -6.00 -15.85 -16.96
N ASP A 109 -6.84 -15.72 -15.93
CA ASP A 109 -6.66 -16.42 -14.65
C ASP A 109 -6.66 -17.95 -14.78
N THR A 110 -7.23 -18.49 -15.86
CA THR A 110 -7.21 -19.91 -16.19
C THR A 110 -5.93 -20.35 -16.92
N GLU A 111 -5.25 -19.44 -17.61
CA GLU A 111 -4.01 -19.71 -18.37
C GLU A 111 -2.73 -19.52 -17.53
N ILE A 112 -2.78 -18.67 -16.51
CA ILE A 112 -1.61 -18.33 -15.69
C ILE A 112 -1.87 -18.46 -14.19
N ASP A 113 -0.79 -18.69 -13.45
CA ASP A 113 -0.69 -18.37 -12.03
C ASP A 113 0.07 -17.06 -11.85
N LEU A 114 -0.24 -16.36 -10.78
CA LEU A 114 0.55 -15.26 -10.25
C LEU A 114 1.54 -15.82 -9.23
N GLN A 115 2.79 -15.41 -9.35
CA GLN A 115 3.86 -15.76 -8.43
C GLN A 115 4.31 -14.53 -7.65
N SER A 116 4.17 -14.59 -6.33
CA SER A 116 4.73 -13.61 -5.41
C SER A 116 6.18 -13.96 -5.12
N ARG A 117 7.12 -13.22 -5.70
CA ARG A 117 8.54 -13.36 -5.35
C ARG A 117 8.86 -12.55 -4.11
N LEU A 118 8.90 -13.26 -2.99
CA LEU A 118 9.31 -12.72 -1.69
C LEU A 118 10.84 -12.73 -1.62
N THR A 119 11.45 -11.67 -2.15
CA THR A 119 12.92 -11.57 -2.27
C THR A 119 13.52 -10.88 -1.05
N GLY A 120 14.78 -11.21 -0.73
CA GLY A 120 15.51 -10.61 0.37
C GLY A 120 15.55 -11.44 1.65
N VAL A 121 15.93 -10.77 2.74
CA VAL A 121 16.15 -11.35 4.07
C VAL A 121 15.36 -10.56 5.11
N ALA A 122 15.10 -11.21 6.25
CA ALA A 122 14.48 -10.53 7.39
C ALA A 122 15.30 -9.29 7.78
N ARG A 123 14.61 -8.26 8.28
CA ARG A 123 15.24 -7.01 8.73
C ARG A 123 16.28 -7.33 9.79
N VAL A 124 17.48 -6.77 9.61
CA VAL A 124 18.52 -6.79 10.65
C VAL A 124 17.95 -6.09 11.87
N ASN A 125 17.95 -6.78 13.01
CA ASN A 125 17.40 -6.28 14.25
C ASN A 125 18.33 -6.53 15.43
N ASP A 126 18.27 -5.65 16.41
CA ASP A 126 19.14 -5.66 17.59
C ASP A 126 18.69 -6.70 18.65
N PHE A 127 17.57 -7.39 18.38
CA PHE A 127 16.90 -8.31 19.32
C PHE A 127 17.15 -9.79 18.95
N SER A 128 17.98 -10.07 17.95
CA SER A 128 18.29 -11.44 17.46
C SER A 128 17.05 -12.25 17.07
N LEU A 129 16.01 -11.57 16.58
CA LEU A 129 14.74 -12.20 16.19
C LEU A 129 14.79 -12.65 14.72
N PRO A 130 14.29 -13.85 14.39
CA PRO A 130 14.27 -14.34 13.00
C PRO A 130 13.21 -13.65 12.13
N GLY A 131 12.22 -12.99 12.76
CA GLY A 131 11.01 -12.52 12.10
C GLY A 131 10.11 -13.67 11.64
N GLU A 132 8.93 -13.32 11.13
CA GLU A 132 7.99 -14.26 10.52
C GLU A 132 7.73 -13.83 9.09
N ARG A 133 7.98 -14.72 8.13
CA ARG A 133 7.64 -14.48 6.72
C ARG A 133 6.15 -14.72 6.53
N TRP A 134 5.51 -13.78 5.87
CA TRP A 134 4.07 -13.80 5.63
C TRP A 134 3.75 -13.20 4.26
N HIS A 135 2.56 -13.47 3.75
CA HIS A 135 2.07 -12.95 2.47
C HIS A 135 0.54 -12.95 2.48
N ALA A 136 -0.04 -11.93 1.85
CA ALA A 136 -1.48 -11.82 1.69
C ALA A 136 -1.77 -11.54 0.20
N PRO A 137 -2.28 -12.52 -0.56
CA PRO A 137 -2.79 -12.28 -1.90
C PRO A 137 -4.10 -11.44 -1.86
N PRO A 138 -4.60 -10.96 -3.02
CA PRO A 138 -5.89 -10.27 -3.12
C PRO A 138 -7.03 -11.09 -2.51
N ILE A 139 -8.10 -10.40 -2.09
CA ILE A 139 -9.34 -11.08 -1.71
C ILE A 139 -9.88 -11.81 -2.94
N GLY A 140 -10.37 -13.04 -2.77
CA GLY A 140 -10.86 -13.86 -3.89
C GLY A 140 -9.77 -14.61 -4.67
N HIS A 141 -8.53 -14.65 -4.17
CA HIS A 141 -7.51 -15.56 -4.71
C HIS A 141 -7.87 -17.03 -4.49
N TYR A 142 -7.27 -17.92 -5.27
CA TYR A 142 -7.45 -19.36 -5.17
C TYR A 142 -6.15 -20.11 -5.48
N GLY A 143 -6.12 -21.43 -5.23
CA GLY A 143 -4.99 -22.28 -5.62
C GLY A 143 -3.64 -21.92 -5.00
N TYR A 144 -3.63 -21.33 -3.79
CA TYR A 144 -2.40 -20.89 -3.13
C TYR A 144 -1.47 -22.07 -2.80
N GLN A 145 -0.26 -22.04 -3.32
CA GLN A 145 0.74 -23.09 -3.12
C GLN A 145 2.13 -22.52 -2.80
N THR A 146 2.88 -23.27 -1.99
CA THR A 146 4.28 -22.95 -1.64
C THR A 146 5.22 -24.13 -1.88
N GLY A 147 4.89 -24.98 -2.87
CA GLY A 147 5.56 -26.25 -3.11
C GLY A 147 5.03 -27.34 -2.18
N SER A 148 5.92 -28.08 -1.51
CA SER A 148 5.56 -29.21 -0.64
C SER A 148 5.10 -28.81 0.78
N SER A 149 5.12 -27.52 1.10
CA SER A 149 4.72 -26.98 2.40
C SER A 149 3.34 -26.33 2.35
N ASN A 150 2.64 -26.39 3.47
CA ASN A 150 1.40 -25.65 3.70
C ASN A 150 1.63 -24.59 4.79
N PRO A 151 1.68 -23.30 4.44
CA PRO A 151 1.78 -22.23 5.43
C PRO A 151 0.51 -22.21 6.29
N THR A 152 0.66 -21.82 7.56
CA THR A 152 -0.49 -21.57 8.42
C THR A 152 -1.28 -20.37 7.90
N THR A 153 -2.59 -20.34 8.08
CA THR A 153 -3.43 -19.24 7.62
C THR A 153 -4.15 -18.56 8.77
N MET A 154 -4.52 -17.30 8.55
CA MET A 154 -5.48 -16.58 9.36
C MET A 154 -6.34 -15.69 8.47
N THR A 155 -7.50 -15.28 8.96
CA THR A 155 -8.39 -14.34 8.26
C THR A 155 -8.43 -13.02 9.01
N ARG A 156 -8.20 -11.93 8.29
CA ARG A 156 -8.37 -10.55 8.78
C ARG A 156 -9.54 -9.91 8.05
N THR A 157 -10.58 -9.51 8.79
CA THR A 157 -11.70 -8.75 8.22
C THR A 157 -11.31 -7.28 8.15
N GLY A 158 -11.22 -6.74 6.93
CA GLY A 158 -11.01 -5.33 6.64
C GLY A 158 -12.26 -4.66 6.07
N ALA A 159 -12.15 -3.37 5.78
CA ALA A 159 -13.19 -2.56 5.16
C ALA A 159 -13.56 -3.05 3.74
N ASP A 160 -12.60 -3.65 3.02
CA ASP A 160 -12.83 -4.21 1.69
C ASP A 160 -13.29 -5.69 1.73
N GLY A 161 -13.42 -6.30 2.91
CA GLY A 161 -13.84 -7.70 3.09
C GLY A 161 -12.84 -8.57 3.86
N ALA A 162 -13.09 -9.87 3.88
CA ALA A 162 -12.26 -10.85 4.58
C ALA A 162 -11.03 -11.23 3.74
N MET A 163 -9.84 -10.98 4.28
CA MET A 163 -8.57 -11.27 3.64
C MET A 163 -7.84 -12.41 4.33
N THR A 164 -7.33 -13.36 3.53
CA THR A 164 -6.50 -14.46 4.05
C THR A 164 -5.04 -14.03 4.10
N VAL A 165 -4.41 -14.20 5.25
CA VAL A 165 -2.97 -14.00 5.44
C VAL A 165 -2.30 -15.36 5.64
N TYR A 166 -1.34 -15.68 4.79
CA TYR A 166 -0.48 -16.85 4.90
C TYR A 166 0.74 -16.50 5.74
N ARG A 167 0.99 -17.31 6.75
CA ARG A 167 1.98 -17.12 7.81
C ARG A 167 3.00 -18.23 7.80
N SER A 168 4.19 -17.96 8.34
CA SER A 168 5.29 -18.91 8.40
C SER A 168 5.66 -19.49 7.02
N ILE A 169 5.75 -18.62 6.00
CA ILE A 169 6.16 -19.01 4.66
C ILE A 169 7.61 -19.49 4.69
N PRO A 170 7.93 -20.66 4.10
CA PRO A 170 9.29 -21.17 4.18
C PRO A 170 10.31 -20.24 3.50
N PRO A 171 11.57 -20.27 3.97
CA PRO A 171 12.64 -19.54 3.31
C PRO A 171 12.81 -19.92 1.85
N ALA A 172 13.19 -18.94 1.02
CA ALA A 172 13.43 -19.11 -0.42
C ALA A 172 12.22 -19.61 -1.24
N THR A 173 11.02 -19.61 -0.66
CA THR A 173 9.80 -19.98 -1.38
C THR A 173 9.09 -18.75 -1.95
N SER A 174 8.66 -18.84 -3.21
CA SER A 174 7.82 -17.83 -3.88
C SER A 174 6.42 -18.41 -4.09
N PRO A 175 5.42 -18.01 -3.28
CA PRO A 175 4.06 -18.50 -3.41
C PRO A 175 3.49 -18.32 -4.81
N ARG A 176 2.69 -19.29 -5.27
CA ARG A 176 1.89 -19.18 -6.50
C ARG A 176 0.41 -19.29 -6.19
N TRP A 177 -0.41 -18.56 -6.92
CA TRP A 177 -1.85 -18.47 -6.69
C TRP A 177 -2.56 -18.00 -7.96
N GLY A 178 -3.83 -18.33 -8.11
CA GLY A 178 -4.72 -17.79 -9.14
C GLY A 178 -5.59 -16.68 -8.57
N CYS A 179 -6.04 -15.77 -9.43
CA CYS A 179 -7.01 -14.72 -9.09
C CYS A 179 -7.66 -14.20 -10.37
N ASP A 180 -8.99 -14.11 -10.37
CA ASP A 180 -9.71 -13.44 -11.46
C ASP A 180 -9.28 -11.96 -11.52
N PRO A 181 -8.96 -11.39 -12.71
CA PRO A 181 -8.56 -9.99 -12.84
C PRO A 181 -9.54 -9.00 -12.20
N THR A 182 -10.84 -9.34 -12.13
CA THR A 182 -11.86 -8.52 -11.48
C THR A 182 -11.68 -8.38 -9.98
N ASN A 183 -11.09 -9.38 -9.32
CA ASN A 183 -10.88 -9.42 -7.87
C ASN A 183 -9.48 -8.94 -7.45
N TYR A 184 -8.54 -8.77 -8.38
CA TYR A 184 -7.13 -8.50 -8.07
C TYR A 184 -6.93 -7.23 -7.22
N LEU A 185 -7.85 -6.28 -7.33
CA LEU A 185 -7.81 -5.01 -6.65
C LEU A 185 -8.46 -5.05 -5.26
N ASP A 186 -9.11 -6.15 -4.90
CA ASP A 186 -9.79 -6.28 -3.62
C ASP A 186 -8.78 -6.46 -2.49
N GLY A 187 -8.93 -5.62 -1.46
CA GLY A 187 -7.98 -5.52 -0.35
C GLY A 187 -6.60 -4.99 -0.76
N ARG A 188 -6.47 -4.29 -1.90
CA ARG A 188 -5.22 -3.62 -2.29
C ARG A 188 -4.81 -2.53 -1.30
N VAL A 189 -3.51 -2.25 -1.23
CA VAL A 189 -3.00 -0.99 -0.69
C VAL A 189 -3.36 0.12 -1.66
N ARG A 190 -3.91 1.24 -1.19
CA ARG A 190 -4.25 2.41 -2.02
C ARG A 190 -3.92 3.71 -1.28
N LEU A 191 -3.49 4.69 -2.05
CA LEU A 191 -3.34 6.06 -1.60
C LEU A 191 -4.40 6.92 -2.31
N THR A 192 -5.21 7.61 -1.53
CA THR A 192 -6.17 8.59 -2.05
C THR A 192 -5.69 10.01 -1.74
N SER A 193 -5.93 10.93 -2.66
CA SER A 193 -5.75 12.37 -2.49
C SER A 193 -6.91 13.10 -3.15
N SER A 194 -7.47 14.11 -2.49
CA SER A 194 -8.62 14.86 -3.01
C SER A 194 -9.77 13.95 -3.46
N ALA A 195 -10.07 12.91 -2.67
CA ALA A 195 -11.08 11.89 -2.92
C ALA A 195 -10.85 10.98 -4.16
N THR A 196 -9.68 11.03 -4.80
CA THR A 196 -9.32 10.16 -5.93
C THR A 196 -8.16 9.23 -5.57
N GLU A 197 -8.18 7.99 -6.06
CA GLU A 197 -7.10 7.02 -5.83
C GLU A 197 -5.97 7.19 -6.84
N LEU A 198 -4.76 7.49 -6.38
CA LEU A 198 -3.61 7.61 -7.28
C LEU A 198 -3.29 6.25 -7.91
N CYS A 199 -3.09 6.24 -9.23
CA CYS A 199 -2.79 5.04 -10.02
C CYS A 199 -1.30 4.86 -10.29
N GLY A 200 -0.53 5.95 -10.39
CA GLY A 200 0.93 5.92 -10.59
C GLY A 200 1.71 6.76 -9.55
N ALA A 201 3.03 6.60 -9.51
CA ALA A 201 3.91 7.29 -8.56
C ALA A 201 4.27 8.73 -8.97
N ASP A 202 4.30 9.01 -10.29
CA ASP A 202 4.73 10.29 -10.86
C ASP A 202 3.58 11.32 -10.91
N GLN A 203 3.00 11.61 -9.73
CA GLN A 203 1.89 12.54 -9.62
C GLN A 203 2.10 13.57 -8.52
N ARG A 204 1.48 14.73 -8.71
CA ARG A 204 1.39 15.74 -7.65
C ARG A 204 0.57 15.17 -6.48
N LEU A 205 1.16 15.25 -5.29
CA LEU A 205 0.51 14.90 -4.04
C LEU A 205 0.58 16.07 -3.07
N GLU A 206 -0.57 16.46 -2.52
CA GLU A 206 -0.62 17.51 -1.51
C GLU A 206 -0.02 17.02 -0.18
N PRO A 207 0.62 17.90 0.62
CA PRO A 207 1.25 17.50 1.88
C PRO A 207 0.26 17.00 2.95
N ALA A 208 -1.03 17.26 2.77
CA ALA A 208 -2.13 16.83 3.64
C ALA A 208 -3.36 16.46 2.80
N GLY A 209 -4.39 15.89 3.44
CA GLY A 209 -5.63 15.49 2.76
C GLY A 209 -5.50 14.21 1.93
N TRP A 210 -4.41 13.49 2.10
CA TRP A 210 -4.21 12.14 1.57
C TRP A 210 -4.60 11.08 2.61
N ALA A 211 -4.92 9.88 2.16
CA ALA A 211 -5.09 8.71 3.02
C ALA A 211 -4.43 7.49 2.40
N LEU A 212 -3.59 6.80 3.17
CA LEU A 212 -2.91 5.57 2.79
C LEU A 212 -3.56 4.40 3.53
N THR A 213 -4.17 3.46 2.81
CA THR A 213 -4.90 2.34 3.43
C THR A 213 -4.68 1.01 2.71
N ASN A 214 -4.82 -0.10 3.43
CA ASN A 214 -4.88 -1.47 2.89
C ASN A 214 -6.19 -2.18 3.28
N GLY A 215 -7.21 -1.41 3.69
CA GLY A 215 -8.49 -1.93 4.20
C GLY A 215 -8.46 -2.43 5.65
N LEU A 216 -7.29 -2.68 6.23
CA LEU A 216 -7.12 -3.10 7.64
C LEU A 216 -6.58 -1.97 8.52
N VAL A 217 -5.71 -1.15 7.95
CA VAL A 217 -5.12 0.03 8.54
C VAL A 217 -5.28 1.18 7.56
N ASN A 218 -5.51 2.37 8.10
CA ASN A 218 -5.55 3.62 7.36
C ASN A 218 -4.68 4.65 8.08
N ILE A 219 -3.92 5.44 7.32
CA ILE A 219 -3.13 6.55 7.85
C ILE A 219 -3.50 7.80 7.08
N THR A 220 -3.69 8.89 7.80
CA THR A 220 -3.84 10.23 7.21
C THR A 220 -3.15 11.27 8.10
N THR A 221 -3.04 12.50 7.62
CA THR A 221 -2.63 13.64 8.45
C THR A 221 -3.76 13.99 9.41
N GLY A 222 -3.51 13.89 10.71
CA GLY A 222 -4.40 14.33 11.78
C GLY A 222 -4.27 15.83 12.06
N ALA A 223 -4.86 16.28 13.17
CA ALA A 223 -4.76 17.67 13.58
C ALA A 223 -3.31 18.04 13.91
N SER A 224 -2.91 19.27 13.56
CA SER A 224 -1.57 19.82 13.88
C SER A 224 -0.40 18.93 13.42
N GLY A 225 -0.51 18.29 12.25
CA GLY A 225 0.59 17.52 11.64
C GLY A 225 0.86 16.14 12.22
N THR A 226 0.02 15.69 13.17
CA THR A 226 0.03 14.31 13.67
C THR A 226 -0.30 13.31 12.55
N LEU A 227 0.00 12.04 12.78
CA LEU A 227 -0.49 10.94 11.97
C LEU A 227 -1.72 10.35 12.65
N ASP A 228 -2.88 10.45 12.02
CA ASP A 228 -4.04 9.68 12.45
C ASP A 228 -3.91 8.26 11.89
N VAL A 229 -3.60 7.31 12.78
CA VAL A 229 -3.52 5.89 12.44
C VAL A 229 -4.80 5.21 12.91
N GLN A 230 -5.55 4.71 11.94
CA GLN A 230 -6.83 4.06 12.16
C GLN A 230 -6.73 2.58 11.86
N ALA A 231 -7.43 1.77 12.66
CA ALA A 231 -7.52 0.33 12.41
C ALA A 231 -8.96 -0.12 12.23
N TYR A 232 -9.16 -1.07 11.32
CA TYR A 232 -10.44 -1.73 11.11
C TYR A 232 -10.42 -3.11 11.79
N THR A 233 -11.27 -3.28 12.80
CA THR A 233 -11.30 -4.50 13.64
C THR A 233 -12.68 -5.13 13.75
N GLY A 234 -13.58 -4.88 12.79
CA GLY A 234 -14.87 -5.59 12.72
C GLY A 234 -16.12 -4.73 12.54
N GLY A 235 -16.05 -3.62 11.79
CA GLY A 235 -17.24 -2.86 11.39
C GLY A 235 -17.01 -1.35 11.26
N ALA A 236 -16.03 -0.81 11.97
CA ALA A 236 -15.70 0.61 11.96
C ALA A 236 -14.19 0.84 11.98
N TRP A 237 -13.79 2.08 11.65
CA TRP A 237 -12.43 2.57 11.80
C TRP A 237 -12.24 3.16 13.19
N HIS A 238 -11.20 2.70 13.88
CA HIS A 238 -10.84 3.15 15.23
C HIS A 238 -9.54 3.95 15.17
N SER A 239 -9.64 5.25 15.47
CA SER A 239 -8.59 6.25 15.27
C SER A 239 -7.72 6.45 16.51
N LYS A 240 -6.42 6.66 16.27
CA LYS A 240 -5.44 7.02 17.29
C LYS A 240 -4.37 7.94 16.68
N GLU A 241 -4.26 9.17 17.21
CA GLU A 241 -3.28 10.17 16.73
C GLU A 241 -1.86 9.98 17.27
N TRP A 242 -0.86 9.96 16.39
CA TRP A 242 0.56 9.80 16.71
C TRP A 242 1.35 11.05 16.34
N ASN A 243 2.15 11.54 17.28
CA ASN A 243 3.18 12.52 17.03
C ASN A 243 4.40 11.86 16.39
N VAL A 244 4.97 12.53 15.40
CA VAL A 244 6.31 12.28 14.89
C VAL A 244 7.18 13.47 15.29
N SER A 245 8.34 13.23 15.88
CA SER A 245 9.22 14.28 16.37
C SER A 245 10.67 14.07 15.95
N VAL A 246 11.33 15.20 15.69
CA VAL A 246 12.76 15.30 15.39
C VAL A 246 13.57 15.94 16.51
N ALA A 247 12.95 16.27 17.66
CA ALA A 247 13.61 16.83 18.84
C ALA A 247 12.95 16.37 20.15
N GLY A 248 12.56 15.09 20.24
CA GLY A 248 11.87 14.51 21.40
C GLY A 248 10.46 15.09 21.63
N SER A 249 9.91 14.96 22.83
CA SER A 249 8.54 15.44 23.13
C SER A 249 8.36 16.97 23.06
N ALA A 250 9.45 17.73 22.96
CA ALA A 250 9.43 19.19 22.98
C ALA A 250 9.08 19.84 21.63
N SER A 251 9.16 19.13 20.51
CA SER A 251 8.89 19.70 19.17
C SER A 251 8.46 18.63 18.17
N SER A 252 7.21 18.15 18.28
CA SER A 252 6.61 17.35 17.22
C SER A 252 6.49 18.15 15.93
N ILE A 253 6.52 17.45 14.80
CA ILE A 253 6.28 18.04 13.49
C ILE A 253 4.83 18.49 13.44
N SER A 254 4.60 19.80 13.33
CA SER A 254 3.26 20.40 13.34
C SER A 254 2.60 20.45 11.95
N GLY A 255 3.30 19.98 10.91
CA GLY A 255 2.82 19.95 9.53
C GLY A 255 3.96 19.63 8.55
N TRP A 256 3.59 19.10 7.39
CA TRP A 256 4.51 18.68 6.33
C TRP A 256 4.53 19.71 5.20
N ASP A 257 5.70 19.88 4.57
CA ASP A 257 5.88 20.87 3.48
C ASP A 257 5.70 20.23 2.10
N GLY A 258 5.82 18.90 1.99
CA GLY A 258 5.60 18.18 0.74
C GLY A 258 5.35 16.68 0.95
N ALA A 259 4.70 16.06 -0.03
CA ALA A 259 4.42 14.64 -0.09
C ALA A 259 4.78 14.07 -1.47
N THR A 260 5.22 12.81 -1.53
CA THR A 260 5.55 12.12 -2.78
C THR A 260 5.30 10.62 -2.65
N LEU A 261 4.66 10.02 -3.64
CA LEU A 261 4.48 8.57 -3.69
C LEU A 261 5.74 7.94 -4.28
N LEU A 262 6.43 7.09 -3.50
CA LEU A 262 7.67 6.42 -3.93
C LEU A 262 7.41 5.04 -4.55
N ARG A 263 6.27 4.43 -4.23
CA ARG A 263 5.86 3.10 -4.71
C ARG A 263 4.33 2.98 -4.63
N ASN A 264 3.69 2.38 -5.64
CA ASN A 264 2.22 2.28 -5.71
C ASN A 264 1.67 0.90 -6.17
N ASP A 265 2.32 -0.18 -5.77
CA ASP A 265 1.83 -1.52 -6.09
C ASP A 265 0.56 -1.86 -5.29
N CYS A 266 -0.27 -2.76 -5.80
CA CYS A 266 -1.47 -3.21 -5.10
C CYS A 266 -1.12 -3.95 -3.79
N GLU A 267 0.08 -4.52 -3.72
CA GLU A 267 0.62 -5.25 -2.57
C GLU A 267 1.34 -4.32 -1.59
N HIS A 268 1.89 -3.19 -2.06
CA HIS A 268 2.77 -2.32 -1.27
C HIS A 268 2.83 -0.90 -1.83
N ALA A 269 2.52 0.08 -0.99
CA ALA A 269 2.71 1.49 -1.31
C ALA A 269 3.59 2.19 -0.26
N ILE A 270 4.38 3.17 -0.71
CA ILE A 270 5.28 3.97 0.13
C ILE A 270 5.05 5.44 -0.15
N LEU A 271 4.62 6.18 0.86
CA LEU A 271 4.47 7.63 0.86
C LEU A 271 5.65 8.28 1.58
N ARG A 272 6.29 9.27 0.97
CA ARG A 272 7.28 10.13 1.63
C ARG A 272 6.67 11.48 1.97
N LEU A 273 6.83 11.90 3.21
CA LEU A 273 6.57 13.26 3.68
C LEU A 273 7.89 13.99 3.94
N THR A 274 7.94 15.28 3.63
CA THR A 274 9.14 16.11 3.81
C THR A 274 8.82 17.32 4.67
N LYS A 275 9.74 17.65 5.59
CA LYS A 275 9.67 18.86 6.42
C LYS A 275 11.02 19.58 6.39
N GLY A 276 11.03 20.85 6.01
CA GLY A 276 12.16 21.74 6.16
C GLY A 276 12.49 21.97 7.63
N LEU A 277 13.78 21.92 7.96
CA LEU A 277 14.33 22.23 9.27
C LEU A 277 15.36 23.35 9.12
N ASN A 278 15.70 24.02 10.22
CA ASN A 278 16.78 25.00 10.22
C ASN A 278 17.88 24.60 11.20
N PRO A 279 19.02 24.04 10.72
CA PRO A 279 19.33 23.67 9.34
C PRO A 279 18.74 22.31 8.90
N GLY A 280 18.62 22.08 7.60
CA GLY A 280 18.40 20.75 7.02
C GLY A 280 16.94 20.38 6.70
N ARG A 281 16.65 19.09 6.70
CA ARG A 281 15.28 18.57 6.49
C ARG A 281 15.05 17.26 7.25
N ALA A 282 13.78 16.96 7.49
CA ALA A 282 13.31 15.64 7.88
C ALA A 282 12.53 15.00 6.73
N THR A 283 12.67 13.68 6.59
CA THR A 283 11.84 12.87 5.70
C THR A 283 11.23 11.72 6.49
N LEU A 284 9.95 11.46 6.27
CA LEU A 284 9.25 10.33 6.84
C LEU A 284 8.69 9.48 5.71
N ASP A 285 9.14 8.24 5.61
CA ASP A 285 8.55 7.25 4.72
C ASP A 285 7.53 6.43 5.50
N LEU A 286 6.30 6.39 5.00
CA LEU A 286 5.20 5.57 5.49
C LEU A 286 4.90 4.48 4.47
N ALA A 287 4.98 3.23 4.88
CA ALA A 287 4.71 2.10 4.01
C ALA A 287 3.57 1.22 4.56
N LEU A 288 2.69 0.80 3.66
CA LEU A 288 1.64 -0.17 3.93
C LEU A 288 1.72 -1.33 2.96
N ARG A 289 1.45 -2.53 3.48
CA ARG A 289 1.42 -3.78 2.72
C ARG A 289 0.03 -4.39 2.78
N ARG A 290 -0.40 -5.05 1.71
CA ARG A 290 -1.65 -5.83 1.69
C ARG A 290 -1.63 -6.80 2.86
N GLY A 291 -2.74 -6.86 3.60
CA GLY A 291 -2.89 -7.77 4.73
C GLY A 291 -2.19 -7.38 6.03
N ALA A 292 -1.32 -6.37 6.06
CA ALA A 292 -0.67 -5.93 7.30
C ALA A 292 -1.65 -5.24 8.27
N ARG A 293 -1.47 -5.47 9.58
CA ARG A 293 -2.07 -4.63 10.65
C ARG A 293 -1.11 -3.57 11.18
N THR A 294 -0.04 -3.30 10.45
CA THR A 294 1.00 -2.35 10.83
C THR A 294 1.29 -1.37 9.69
N VAL A 295 1.51 -0.13 10.09
CA VAL A 295 2.16 0.92 9.32
C VAL A 295 3.65 0.82 9.59
N GLU A 296 4.47 0.80 8.54
CA GLU A 296 5.91 0.90 8.67
C GLU A 296 6.36 2.34 8.49
N GLY A 297 7.18 2.86 9.39
CA GLY A 297 7.70 4.21 9.37
C GLY A 297 9.22 4.23 9.31
N TYR A 298 9.79 5.16 8.54
CA TYR A 298 11.21 5.45 8.55
C TYR A 298 11.44 6.95 8.55
N LEU A 299 11.79 7.49 9.72
CA LEU A 299 12.09 8.90 9.92
C LEU A 299 13.59 9.14 9.78
N GLN A 300 13.98 10.12 8.99
CA GLN A 300 15.36 10.55 8.81
C GLN A 300 15.51 12.06 8.96
N THR A 301 16.67 12.50 9.42
CA THR A 301 17.04 13.90 9.60
C THR A 301 18.50 14.13 9.20
N SER A 302 18.86 15.38 8.88
CA SER A 302 20.24 15.73 8.49
C SER A 302 21.23 15.79 9.65
N THR A 303 20.74 15.95 10.89
CA THR A 303 21.58 16.13 12.09
C THR A 303 21.09 15.22 13.20
N SER A 304 22.02 14.69 14.00
CA SER A 304 21.70 13.82 15.12
C SER A 304 20.83 14.54 16.16
N ASN A 305 19.67 13.95 16.49
CA ASN A 305 18.76 14.47 17.51
C ASN A 305 18.01 13.31 18.20
N THR A 306 17.05 13.63 19.06
CA THR A 306 16.09 12.68 19.61
C THR A 306 14.91 12.55 18.65
N LEU A 307 14.82 11.40 17.99
CA LEU A 307 13.73 11.07 17.09
C LEU A 307 12.68 10.25 17.84
N ALA A 308 11.39 10.51 17.62
CA ALA A 308 10.32 9.81 18.31
C ALA A 308 9.06 9.62 17.47
N ALA A 309 8.36 8.52 17.73
CA ALA A 309 7.01 8.24 17.27
C ALA A 309 6.17 7.81 18.48
N TYR A 310 5.22 8.63 18.89
CA TYR A 310 4.52 8.46 20.17
C TYR A 310 3.07 8.92 20.11
N ARG A 311 2.22 8.44 21.02
CA ARG A 311 0.81 8.82 21.11
C ARG A 311 0.66 10.32 21.44
N SER A 312 -0.26 10.99 20.76
CA SER A 312 -0.62 12.38 21.08
C SER A 312 -1.24 12.50 22.48
N THR A 313 -2.11 11.56 22.83
CA THR A 313 -2.69 11.43 24.17
C THR A 313 -1.94 10.37 24.96
N LEU A 314 -1.57 10.68 26.20
CA LEU A 314 -0.91 9.74 27.12
C LEU A 314 -1.70 8.43 27.20
N GLU A 315 -1.01 7.34 26.91
CA GLU A 315 -1.50 5.99 27.09
C GLU A 315 -0.49 5.18 27.89
N THR A 316 -0.94 4.49 28.94
CA THR A 316 -0.07 3.62 29.72
C THR A 316 0.34 2.42 28.88
N ASN A 317 1.65 2.20 28.76
CA ASN A 317 2.21 1.14 27.95
C ASN A 317 3.13 0.23 28.77
N THR A 318 3.22 -1.01 28.32
CA THR A 318 4.21 -1.98 28.80
C THR A 318 5.26 -2.21 27.74
N SER A 319 6.51 -2.36 28.18
CA SER A 319 7.64 -2.72 27.35
C SER A 319 8.41 -3.80 28.10
N ALA A 320 8.33 -5.04 27.63
CA ALA A 320 9.25 -6.06 28.14
C ALA A 320 10.67 -5.74 27.62
N ALA A 321 11.69 -5.89 28.47
CA ALA A 321 13.07 -5.68 28.04
C ALA A 321 13.39 -6.58 26.84
N ALA A 322 14.10 -6.04 25.85
CA ALA A 322 14.46 -6.72 24.60
C ALA A 322 13.27 -7.25 23.74
N SER A 323 12.04 -6.79 23.98
CA SER A 323 10.88 -7.23 23.20
C SER A 323 10.88 -6.70 21.77
N GLY A 324 11.51 -5.56 21.50
CA GLY A 324 11.42 -4.84 20.22
C GLY A 324 10.11 -4.07 20.01
N TYR A 325 9.25 -3.94 21.03
CA TYR A 325 8.00 -3.17 20.97
C TYR A 325 7.46 -2.74 22.34
N VAL A 326 6.64 -1.70 22.31
CA VAL A 326 5.76 -1.26 23.38
C VAL A 326 4.31 -1.55 23.00
N VAL A 327 3.47 -1.87 23.99
CA VAL A 327 2.05 -2.14 23.78
C VAL A 327 1.22 -1.58 24.93
N ALA A 328 0.01 -1.10 24.62
CA ALA A 328 -0.93 -0.58 25.61
C ALA A 328 -1.17 -1.61 26.73
N SER A 329 -1.19 -1.16 27.98
CA SER A 329 -1.34 -2.05 29.14
C SER A 329 -2.75 -2.63 29.26
N GLY A 330 -3.75 -1.89 28.78
CA GLY A 330 -5.16 -2.28 28.77
C GLY A 330 -5.74 -2.18 27.37
N ASP A 331 -6.88 -2.85 27.19
CA ASP A 331 -7.67 -2.74 25.96
C ASP A 331 -8.33 -1.35 25.91
N ASP A 332 -8.46 -0.78 24.71
CA ASP A 332 -9.25 0.42 24.50
C ASP A 332 -10.77 0.13 24.51
N ALA A 333 -11.58 1.15 24.27
CA ALA A 333 -13.04 1.02 24.25
C ALA A 333 -13.55 0.01 23.21
N ASP A 334 -12.74 -0.30 22.21
CA ASP A 334 -13.04 -1.23 21.12
C ASP A 334 -12.44 -2.63 21.37
N GLY A 335 -11.86 -2.86 22.55
CA GLY A 335 -11.25 -4.13 22.92
C GLY A 335 -9.89 -4.37 22.27
N ASN A 336 -9.23 -3.34 21.74
CA ASN A 336 -7.96 -3.45 21.01
C ASN A 336 -6.78 -2.92 21.84
N ARG A 337 -5.56 -3.34 21.48
CA ARG A 337 -4.32 -2.75 22.03
C ARG A 337 -3.44 -2.22 20.93
N PHE A 338 -3.11 -0.94 21.00
CA PHE A 338 -2.14 -0.38 20.08
C PHE A 338 -0.73 -0.74 20.50
N ALA A 339 0.12 -0.98 19.51
CA ALA A 339 1.51 -1.33 19.70
C ALA A 339 2.39 -0.54 18.73
N CYS A 340 3.61 -0.25 19.19
CA CYS A 340 4.63 0.40 18.38
C CYS A 340 5.97 -0.23 18.68
N GLY A 341 6.84 -0.37 17.69
CA GLY A 341 8.14 -0.99 17.89
C GLY A 341 9.12 -0.60 16.80
N SER A 342 10.30 -1.20 16.85
CA SER A 342 11.40 -0.96 15.92
C SER A 342 12.23 -2.22 15.78
N ALA A 343 12.94 -2.39 14.67
CA ALA A 343 13.96 -3.43 14.56
C ALA A 343 15.23 -3.03 15.34
N ARG A 344 15.39 -1.75 15.68
CA ARG A 344 16.53 -1.22 16.41
C ARG A 344 16.22 -0.97 17.86
N THR A 345 17.27 -0.86 18.66
CA THR A 345 17.18 -0.51 20.07
C THR A 345 16.58 0.89 20.23
N PHE A 346 15.64 1.02 21.16
CA PHE A 346 14.92 2.26 21.47
C PHE A 346 14.62 2.35 22.96
N THR A 347 14.15 3.52 23.39
CA THR A 347 13.57 3.75 24.71
C THR A 347 12.07 3.97 24.57
N ALA A 348 11.27 3.40 25.47
CA ALA A 348 9.83 3.65 25.48
C ALA A 348 9.55 5.13 25.79
N HIS A 349 8.64 5.74 25.03
CA HIS A 349 8.22 7.11 25.26
C HIS A 349 7.16 7.15 26.39
N PRO A 350 7.19 8.11 27.33
CA PRO A 350 6.24 8.17 28.45
C PRO A 350 4.76 8.24 28.02
N ASN A 351 4.46 8.91 26.90
CA ASN A 351 3.09 8.99 26.37
C ASN A 351 2.63 7.71 25.66
N GLY A 352 3.50 6.72 25.48
CA GLY A 352 3.29 5.57 24.62
C GLY A 352 3.93 5.72 23.25
N GLY A 353 4.63 4.68 22.79
CA GLY A 353 5.47 4.71 21.60
C GLY A 353 6.95 4.61 21.92
N ILE A 354 7.80 5.03 20.98
CA ILE A 354 9.25 4.83 21.05
C ILE A 354 10.02 6.11 20.73
N GLN A 355 11.22 6.20 21.27
CA GLN A 355 12.18 7.26 20.97
C GLN A 355 13.61 6.72 20.91
N LYS A 356 14.45 7.42 20.15
CA LYS A 356 15.88 7.13 20.05
C LYS A 356 16.65 8.45 20.09
N THR A 357 17.57 8.55 21.05
CA THR A 357 18.42 9.74 21.23
C THR A 357 19.66 9.66 20.36
N ALA A 358 20.25 10.82 20.07
CA ALA A 358 21.52 10.95 19.34
C ALA A 358 21.58 10.12 18.04
N THR A 359 20.53 10.22 17.21
CA THR A 359 20.43 9.50 15.94
C THR A 359 19.95 10.41 14.81
N THR A 360 20.31 10.08 13.58
CA THR A 360 19.78 10.71 12.37
C THR A 360 18.62 9.91 11.76
N SER A 361 18.35 8.71 12.25
CA SER A 361 17.25 7.86 11.74
C SER A 361 16.55 7.06 12.83
N LEU A 362 15.25 6.83 12.63
CA LEU A 362 14.40 5.96 13.44
C LEU A 362 13.49 5.15 12.50
N ASP A 363 13.68 3.83 12.46
CA ASP A 363 12.68 2.91 11.94
C ASP A 363 11.67 2.58 13.03
N PHE A 364 10.41 2.51 12.65
CA PHE A 364 9.34 2.11 13.55
C PHE A 364 8.24 1.38 12.81
N TRP A 365 7.34 0.76 13.57
CA TRP A 365 6.04 0.34 13.10
C TRP A 365 4.98 0.75 14.11
N ILE A 366 3.78 1.05 13.64
CA ILE A 366 2.60 1.32 14.46
C ILE A 366 1.53 0.34 14.02
N GLY A 367 0.89 -0.36 14.96
CA GLY A 367 -0.17 -1.30 14.62
C GLY A 367 -1.13 -1.54 15.76
N VAL A 368 -2.10 -2.42 15.50
CA VAL A 368 -3.12 -2.81 16.48
C VAL A 368 -3.12 -4.32 16.69
N ALA A 369 -3.05 -4.73 17.95
CA ALA A 369 -3.42 -6.07 18.35
C ALA A 369 -4.94 -6.16 18.44
N ALA A 370 -5.56 -6.66 17.37
CA ALA A 370 -7.01 -6.74 17.24
C ALA A 370 -7.59 -7.78 18.21
N GLY A 371 -8.52 -7.36 19.08
CA GLY A 371 -9.01 -8.17 20.21
C GLY A 371 -8.12 -8.11 21.46
N GLY A 372 -7.10 -7.24 21.46
CA GLY A 372 -6.40 -6.82 22.67
C GLY A 372 -5.70 -7.97 23.40
N ALA A 373 -6.04 -8.20 24.66
CA ALA A 373 -5.53 -9.32 25.46
C ALA A 373 -5.86 -10.70 24.88
N SER A 374 -6.94 -10.80 24.11
CA SER A 374 -7.45 -12.04 23.50
C SER A 374 -7.19 -12.09 21.99
N ALA A 375 -6.24 -11.29 21.49
CA ALA A 375 -5.89 -11.26 20.08
C ALA A 375 -5.51 -12.67 19.59
N ALA A 376 -6.07 -13.04 18.44
CA ALA A 376 -5.77 -14.33 17.81
C ALA A 376 -4.29 -14.40 17.38
N ALA A 377 -3.76 -15.62 17.25
CA ALA A 377 -2.42 -15.82 16.73
C ALA A 377 -2.27 -15.16 15.35
N GLY A 378 -1.29 -14.28 15.23
CA GLY A 378 -1.03 -13.46 14.05
C GLY A 378 -1.45 -12.00 14.22
N ASP A 379 -2.34 -11.72 15.17
CA ASP A 379 -2.75 -10.37 15.54
C ASP A 379 -2.29 -9.98 16.95
N THR A 380 -1.54 -10.81 17.67
CA THR A 380 -0.90 -10.37 18.91
C THR A 380 0.21 -9.35 18.62
N ALA A 381 0.51 -8.44 19.55
CA ALA A 381 1.59 -7.46 19.37
C ALA A 381 2.96 -8.13 19.08
N LEU A 382 3.19 -9.33 19.64
CA LEU A 382 4.38 -10.14 19.37
C LEU A 382 4.42 -10.64 17.92
N ASP A 383 3.28 -11.12 17.39
CA ASP A 383 3.17 -11.55 16.00
C ASP A 383 3.34 -10.39 15.02
N LEU A 384 2.76 -9.21 15.32
CA LEU A 384 2.93 -8.01 14.49
C LEU A 384 4.39 -7.57 14.40
N ARG A 385 5.12 -7.60 15.52
CA ARG A 385 6.57 -7.38 15.54
C ARG A 385 7.29 -8.39 14.64
N ASN A 386 6.97 -9.68 14.76
CA ASN A 386 7.61 -10.71 13.96
C ASN A 386 7.32 -10.52 12.46
N GLN A 387 6.08 -10.18 12.11
CA GLN A 387 5.66 -9.86 10.74
C GLN A 387 6.40 -8.63 10.20
N TYR A 388 6.60 -7.59 11.02
CA TYR A 388 7.40 -6.42 10.64
C TYR A 388 8.86 -6.80 10.32
N ILE A 389 9.50 -7.60 11.18
CA ILE A 389 10.89 -8.05 10.98
C ILE A 389 10.99 -8.97 9.75
N GLY A 390 10.01 -9.85 9.54
CA GLY A 390 9.98 -10.81 8.44
C GLY A 390 9.28 -10.32 7.17
N ALA A 391 8.88 -9.04 7.09
CA ALA A 391 8.26 -8.47 5.91
C ALA A 391 9.28 -8.35 4.77
N LEU A 392 9.10 -9.17 3.72
CA LEU A 392 10.00 -9.19 2.57
C LEU A 392 9.48 -8.29 1.44
N PRO A 393 10.37 -7.66 0.65
CA PRO A 393 10.01 -7.12 -0.64
C PRO A 393 9.29 -8.15 -1.52
N GLU A 394 8.18 -7.72 -2.11
CA GLU A 394 7.37 -8.53 -3.01
C GLU A 394 7.41 -7.96 -4.43
N THR A 395 7.42 -8.85 -5.41
CA THR A 395 7.19 -8.55 -6.82
C THR A 395 6.35 -9.67 -7.42
N ILE A 396 5.33 -9.30 -8.20
CA ILE A 396 4.40 -10.24 -8.83
C ILE A 396 4.87 -10.56 -10.25
N TYR A 397 4.80 -11.84 -10.62
CA TYR A 397 5.06 -12.32 -11.97
C TYR A 397 3.93 -13.23 -12.44
N ALA A 398 3.59 -13.15 -13.72
CA ALA A 398 2.78 -14.17 -14.36
C ALA A 398 3.63 -15.41 -14.70
N VAL A 399 3.11 -16.59 -14.39
CA VAL A 399 3.72 -17.88 -14.72
C VAL A 399 2.66 -18.72 -15.43
N ARG A 400 3.00 -19.26 -16.60
CA ARG A 400 2.07 -20.13 -17.34
C ARG A 400 1.80 -21.42 -16.55
N ARG A 401 0.54 -21.84 -16.50
CA ARG A 401 0.14 -23.11 -15.90
C ARG A 401 0.58 -24.31 -16.73
#